data_AF-A0A350WRE9-F1
#
_entry.id   AF-A0A350WRE9-F1
#
_cell.length_a   1.000
_cell.length_b   1.000
_cell.length_c   1.000
_cell.angle_alpha   90.00
_cell.angle_beta   90.00
_cell.angle_gamma   90.00
#
_symmetry.space_group_name_H-M   'P 1'
#
loop_
_entity.id
_entity.type
_entity.pdbx_description
1 polymer ?
#
loop_
_entity_poly.entity_id
_entity_poly.type
_entity_poly.pdbx_seq_one_letter_code
_entity_poly.pdbx_strand_id
1 'polypeptide(L)'
;MFISEDQLVAELWARDVRFILGTVPSHPPILSSVDLIVALAESKETRLQLSLIPVFLRHPEFSQNVQFAVKKLKPNLQLLLKCFYSAAVWLEQKYLSTHILPDLFSNELGVVPSENPEENLKKLAKQHQDLSGSKINWLGTYEHAAVVWLKEIELQKA
;
A
#
# COMPACT_ATOMS: atom_id res chain seq x y z
N MET A 1 13.03 13.74 -11.87
CA MET A 1 13.76 12.47 -12.07
C MET A 1 12.75 11.44 -12.52
N PHE A 2 12.95 10.78 -13.66
CA PHE A 2 12.04 9.73 -14.12
C PHE A 2 12.54 8.40 -13.56
N ILE A 3 11.74 7.76 -12.72
CA ILE A 3 12.05 6.44 -12.14
C ILE A 3 11.33 5.41 -13.01
N SER A 4 12.06 4.44 -13.55
CA SER A 4 11.46 3.38 -14.37
C SER A 4 10.71 2.36 -13.52
N GLU A 5 9.80 1.63 -14.14
CA GLU A 5 9.04 0.55 -13.47
C GLU A 5 9.98 -0.57 -12.99
N ASP A 6 10.98 -0.94 -13.79
CA ASP A 6 12.03 -1.88 -13.39
C ASP A 6 12.82 -1.40 -12.16
N GLN A 7 13.11 -0.09 -12.09
CA GLN A 7 13.77 0.49 -10.93
C GLN A 7 12.86 0.43 -9.70
N LEU A 8 11.54 0.63 -9.84
CA LEU A 8 10.60 0.46 -8.73
C LEU A 8 10.54 -0.99 -8.26
N VAL A 9 10.52 -1.96 -9.17
CA VAL A 9 10.56 -3.38 -8.81
C VAL A 9 11.86 -3.71 -8.08
N ALA A 10 13.01 -3.24 -8.55
CA ALA A 10 14.28 -3.41 -7.86
C ALA A 10 14.26 -2.77 -6.46
N GLU A 11 13.71 -1.57 -6.30
CA GLU A 11 13.60 -0.91 -5.00
C GLU A 11 12.67 -1.68 -4.03
N LEU A 12 11.58 -2.27 -4.52
CA LEU A 12 10.70 -3.15 -3.74
C LEU A 12 11.46 -4.40 -3.28
N TRP A 13 12.19 -5.07 -4.19
CA TRP A 13 12.97 -6.27 -3.87
C TRP A 13 14.11 -6.01 -2.90
N ALA A 14 14.80 -4.86 -3.04
CA ALA A 14 15.87 -4.45 -2.11
C ALA A 14 15.35 -4.18 -0.69
N ARG A 15 14.02 -4.00 -0.54
CA ARG A 15 13.30 -3.86 0.73
C ARG A 15 12.52 -5.12 1.09
N ASP A 16 12.81 -6.24 0.45
CA ASP A 16 12.15 -7.52 0.74
C ASP A 16 10.61 -7.49 0.54
N VAL A 17 10.15 -6.68 -0.40
CA VAL A 17 8.76 -6.62 -0.88
C VAL A 17 8.69 -7.27 -2.26
N ARG A 18 8.65 -8.60 -2.32
CA ARG A 18 8.66 -9.37 -3.57
C ARG A 18 7.24 -9.59 -4.12
N PHE A 19 6.48 -8.50 -4.23
CA PHE A 19 5.09 -8.53 -4.68
C PHE A 19 4.95 -8.72 -6.21
N ILE A 20 5.95 -8.25 -6.96
CA ILE A 20 6.00 -8.32 -8.43
C ILE A 20 7.24 -9.13 -8.80
N LEU A 21 7.11 -10.02 -9.79
CA LEU A 21 8.26 -10.77 -10.32
C LEU A 21 9.30 -9.79 -10.87
N GLY A 22 10.55 -10.00 -10.46
CA GLY A 22 11.67 -9.14 -10.75
C GLY A 22 12.98 -9.89 -10.62
N THR A 23 14.08 -9.17 -10.80
CA THR A 23 15.42 -9.69 -10.54
C THR A 23 15.89 -9.22 -9.16
N VAL A 24 16.62 -10.07 -8.44
CA VAL A 24 17.22 -9.68 -7.17
C VAL A 24 18.24 -8.57 -7.46
N PRO A 25 18.04 -7.35 -6.93
CA PRO A 25 18.99 -6.28 -7.14
C PRO A 25 20.28 -6.61 -6.39
N SER A 26 21.43 -6.32 -7.02
CA SER A 26 22.74 -6.44 -6.38
C SER A 26 23.13 -5.19 -5.57
N HIS A 27 22.19 -4.28 -5.31
CA HIS A 27 22.42 -2.99 -4.67
C HIS A 27 21.47 -2.75 -3.50
N PRO A 28 21.88 -1.96 -2.48
CA PRO A 28 20.97 -1.53 -1.44
C PRO A 28 19.88 -0.59 -2.00
N PRO A 29 18.76 -0.43 -1.27
CA PRO A 29 17.76 0.61 -1.49
C PRO A 29 18.37 2.00 -1.78
N ILE A 30 18.00 2.64 -2.89
CA ILE A 30 18.53 3.96 -3.25
C ILE A 30 17.51 5.06 -2.96
N LEU A 31 16.22 4.79 -3.13
CA LEU A 31 15.17 5.78 -2.93
C LEU A 31 14.88 6.03 -1.45
N SER A 32 14.57 7.29 -1.11
CA SER A 32 13.95 7.59 0.19
C SER A 32 12.56 6.94 0.27
N SER A 33 12.06 6.69 1.48
CA SER A 33 10.70 6.17 1.69
C SER A 33 9.64 7.06 1.03
N VAL A 34 9.77 8.39 1.14
CA VAL A 34 8.86 9.35 0.50
C VAL A 34 8.89 9.21 -1.01
N ASP A 35 10.08 9.17 -1.62
CA ASP A 35 10.21 9.15 -3.07
C ASP A 35 9.74 7.80 -3.65
N LEU A 36 9.97 6.69 -2.94
CA LEU A 36 9.41 5.39 -3.30
C LEU A 36 7.89 5.39 -3.25
N ILE A 37 7.28 5.88 -2.16
CA ILE A 37 5.81 5.92 -2.03
C ILE A 37 5.19 6.77 -3.15
N VAL A 38 5.77 7.95 -3.43
CA VAL A 38 5.30 8.83 -4.51
C VAL A 38 5.42 8.14 -5.86
N ALA A 39 6.58 7.56 -6.16
CA ALA A 39 6.82 6.94 -7.46
C ALA A 39 5.95 5.69 -7.69
N LEU A 40 5.69 4.89 -6.65
CA LEU A 40 4.74 3.78 -6.73
C LEU A 40 3.31 4.27 -6.99
N ALA A 41 2.86 5.32 -6.30
CA ALA A 41 1.54 5.90 -6.52
C ALA A 41 1.40 6.50 -7.93
N GLU A 42 2.45 7.13 -8.46
CA GLU A 42 2.48 7.72 -9.81
C GLU A 42 2.69 6.72 -10.94
N SER A 43 3.04 5.47 -10.62
CA SER A 43 3.24 4.41 -11.62
C SER A 43 1.98 4.21 -12.48
N LYS A 44 2.19 3.93 -13.77
CA LYS A 44 1.11 3.58 -14.69
C LYS A 44 0.70 2.11 -14.55
N GLU A 45 1.54 1.28 -13.94
CA GLU A 45 1.20 -0.10 -13.63
C GLU A 45 0.40 -0.21 -12.33
N THR A 46 -0.82 -0.71 -12.44
CA THR A 46 -1.70 -0.94 -11.28
C THR A 46 -1.07 -1.89 -10.26
N ARG A 47 -0.25 -2.86 -10.68
CA ARG A 47 0.44 -3.77 -9.76
C ARG A 47 1.48 -3.04 -8.91
N LEU A 48 2.21 -2.09 -9.49
CA LEU A 48 3.16 -1.24 -8.76
C LEU A 48 2.44 -0.33 -7.78
N GLN A 49 1.33 0.29 -8.18
CA GLN A 49 0.49 1.05 -7.25
C GLN A 49 0.00 0.16 -6.10
N LEU A 50 -0.48 -1.04 -6.41
CA LEU A 50 -1.01 -1.99 -5.43
C LEU A 50 0.05 -2.47 -4.44
N SER A 51 1.32 -2.51 -4.85
CA SER A 51 2.45 -2.87 -3.99
C SER A 51 2.64 -1.94 -2.78
N LEU A 52 2.01 -0.75 -2.78
CA LEU A 52 1.99 0.12 -1.61
C LEU A 52 1.43 -0.59 -0.36
N ILE A 53 0.41 -1.44 -0.51
CA ILE A 53 -0.16 -2.20 0.60
C ILE A 53 0.91 -3.08 1.27
N PRO A 54 1.56 -4.04 0.56
CA PRO A 54 2.61 -4.85 1.17
C PRO A 54 3.84 -4.06 1.59
N VAL A 55 4.15 -2.92 0.96
CA VAL A 55 5.20 -2.02 1.46
C VAL A 55 4.88 -1.56 2.88
N PHE A 56 3.66 -1.10 3.15
CA PHE A 56 3.29 -0.65 4.50
C PHE A 56 3.19 -1.79 5.51
N LEU A 57 2.72 -2.97 5.08
CA LEU A 57 2.68 -4.15 5.93
C LEU A 57 4.09 -4.64 6.30
N ARG A 58 5.05 -4.56 5.38
CA ARG A 58 6.44 -4.97 5.59
C ARG A 58 7.27 -3.93 6.34
N HIS A 59 7.02 -2.65 6.07
CA HIS A 59 7.73 -1.50 6.62
C HIS A 59 6.78 -0.52 7.32
N PRO A 60 6.26 -0.84 8.52
CA PRO A 60 5.38 0.05 9.26
C PRO A 60 5.99 1.42 9.57
N GLU A 61 7.32 1.51 9.64
CA GLU A 61 8.07 2.75 9.83
C GLU A 61 7.86 3.76 8.68
N PHE A 62 7.38 3.32 7.52
CA PHE A 62 7.06 4.22 6.41
C PHE A 62 5.82 5.08 6.69
N SER A 63 4.97 4.71 7.67
CA SER A 63 3.81 5.50 8.11
C SER A 63 4.15 6.97 8.40
N GLN A 64 5.33 7.25 8.97
CA GLN A 64 5.82 8.60 9.27
C GLN A 64 5.97 9.49 8.03
N ASN A 65 6.12 8.88 6.86
CA ASN A 65 6.40 9.54 5.59
C ASN A 65 5.17 9.68 4.68
N VAL A 66 4.06 8.99 5.00
CA VAL A 66 2.89 8.90 4.11
C VAL A 66 2.22 10.25 3.93
N GLN A 67 2.06 11.04 4.99
CA GLN A 67 1.47 12.38 4.88
C GLN A 67 2.34 13.32 4.01
N PHE A 68 3.66 13.18 4.04
CA PHE A 68 4.56 13.94 3.17
C PHE A 68 4.43 13.50 1.71
N ALA A 69 4.35 12.20 1.45
CA ALA A 69 4.13 11.65 0.12
C ALA A 69 2.79 12.10 -0.47
N VAL A 70 1.70 12.05 0.30
CA VAL A 70 0.37 12.56 -0.11
C VAL A 70 0.47 14.01 -0.58
N LYS A 71 1.16 14.90 0.16
CA LYS A 71 1.28 16.32 -0.20
C LYS A 71 2.00 16.56 -1.55
N LYS A 72 2.81 15.61 -2.03
CA LYS A 72 3.50 15.71 -3.31
C LYS A 72 2.66 15.23 -4.50
N LEU A 73 1.57 14.51 -4.25
CA LEU A 73 0.78 13.85 -5.30
C LEU A 73 -0.36 14.73 -5.82
N LYS A 74 -0.81 14.45 -7.05
CA LYS A 74 -2.05 15.01 -7.61
C LYS A 74 -3.28 14.45 -6.88
N PRO A 75 -4.43 15.17 -6.84
CA PRO A 75 -5.59 14.78 -6.03
C PRO A 75 -6.05 13.32 -6.19
N ASN A 76 -6.12 12.80 -7.42
CA ASN A 76 -6.54 11.41 -7.66
C ASN A 76 -5.57 10.39 -7.04
N LEU A 77 -4.27 10.68 -7.09
CA LEU A 77 -3.23 9.83 -6.51
C LEU A 77 -3.14 9.98 -4.99
N GLN A 78 -3.49 11.16 -4.46
CA GLN A 78 -3.67 11.35 -3.03
C GLN A 78 -4.76 10.44 -2.50
N LEU A 79 -5.92 10.41 -3.17
CA LEU A 79 -7.03 9.52 -2.79
C LEU A 79 -6.57 8.05 -2.82
N LEU A 80 -5.93 7.62 -3.91
CA LEU A 80 -5.41 6.26 -4.04
C LEU A 80 -4.46 5.91 -2.90
N LEU A 81 -3.47 6.76 -2.62
CA LEU A 81 -2.49 6.52 -1.56
C LEU A 81 -3.16 6.46 -0.17
N LYS A 82 -4.09 7.38 0.13
CA LYS A 82 -4.84 7.38 1.40
C LYS A 82 -5.65 6.10 1.57
N CYS A 83 -6.32 5.65 0.51
CA CYS A 83 -7.10 4.42 0.51
C CYS A 83 -6.21 3.19 0.67
N PHE A 84 -5.09 3.09 -0.05
CA PHE A 84 -4.19 1.94 0.04
C PHE A 84 -3.48 1.87 1.40
N TYR A 85 -3.07 3.01 1.96
CA TYR A 85 -2.54 3.06 3.31
C TYR A 85 -3.58 2.62 4.35
N SER A 86 -4.80 3.17 4.28
CA SER A 86 -5.87 2.79 5.21
C SER A 86 -6.25 1.31 5.08
N ALA A 87 -6.20 0.76 3.86
CA ALA A 87 -6.38 -0.67 3.65
C ALA A 87 -5.27 -1.47 4.35
N ALA A 88 -4.00 -1.05 4.25
CA ALA A 88 -2.90 -1.70 4.95
C ALA A 88 -3.09 -1.69 6.47
N VAL A 89 -3.56 -0.59 7.07
CA VAL A 89 -3.89 -0.52 8.51
C VAL A 89 -4.88 -1.63 8.90
N TRP A 90 -5.99 -1.77 8.16
CA TRP A 90 -7.00 -2.78 8.50
C TRP A 90 -6.59 -4.21 8.15
N LEU A 91 -5.81 -4.40 7.09
CA LEU A 91 -5.26 -5.70 6.72
C LEU A 91 -4.23 -6.19 7.76
N GLU A 92 -3.43 -5.27 8.30
CA GLU A 92 -2.49 -5.56 9.39
C GLU A 92 -3.24 -6.05 10.64
N GLN A 93 -4.32 -5.37 11.03
CA GLN A 93 -5.17 -5.80 12.14
C GLN A 93 -5.83 -7.16 11.88
N LYS A 94 -6.34 -7.37 10.65
CA LYS A 94 -7.01 -8.61 10.23
C LYS A 94 -6.09 -9.83 10.26
N TYR A 95 -4.86 -9.71 9.78
CA TYR A 95 -3.98 -10.87 9.55
C TYR A 95 -2.80 -10.98 10.51
N LEU A 96 -2.28 -9.88 11.03
CA LEU A 96 -1.10 -9.86 11.91
C LEU A 96 -1.47 -9.53 13.35
N SER A 97 -2.56 -8.78 13.56
CA SER A 97 -3.04 -8.35 14.88
C SER A 97 -2.01 -7.56 15.71
N THR A 98 -1.02 -6.95 15.04
CA THR A 98 0.08 -6.23 15.67
C THR A 98 -0.24 -4.77 16.03
N HIS A 99 -1.20 -4.13 15.35
CA HIS A 99 -1.66 -2.75 15.60
C HIS A 99 -0.55 -1.69 15.56
N ILE A 100 0.47 -1.89 14.71
CA ILE A 100 1.64 -1.03 14.57
C ILE A 100 1.36 0.12 13.59
N LEU A 101 0.54 -0.12 12.56
CA LEU A 101 0.21 0.91 11.58
C LEU A 101 -0.84 1.88 12.16
N PRO A 102 -0.54 3.19 12.30
CA PRO A 102 -1.50 4.15 12.82
C PRO A 102 -2.54 4.50 11.76
N ASP A 103 -3.78 4.72 12.20
CA ASP A 103 -4.81 5.31 11.34
C ASP A 103 -4.51 6.81 11.12
N LEU A 104 -4.26 7.17 9.86
CA LEU A 104 -3.93 8.54 9.46
C LEU A 104 -5.06 9.25 8.70
N PHE A 105 -6.02 8.50 8.13
CA PHE A 105 -6.91 9.05 7.09
C PHE A 105 -8.38 8.66 7.22
N SER A 106 -8.81 7.86 8.20
CA SER A 106 -10.22 7.49 8.32
C SER A 106 -11.16 8.69 8.39
N ASN A 107 -10.80 9.72 9.16
CA ASN A 107 -11.55 10.97 9.26
C ASN A 107 -11.64 11.70 7.91
N GLU A 108 -10.52 11.81 7.18
CA GLU A 108 -10.48 12.48 5.87
C GLU A 108 -11.25 11.70 4.80
N LEU A 109 -11.25 10.37 4.89
CA LEU A 109 -11.99 9.51 3.98
C LEU A 109 -13.47 9.42 4.35
N GLY A 110 -13.89 9.89 5.53
CA GLY A 110 -15.28 9.75 6.00
C GLY A 110 -15.62 8.31 6.41
N VAL A 111 -14.61 7.51 6.79
CA VAL A 111 -14.80 6.15 7.32
C VAL A 111 -14.77 6.24 8.85
N VAL A 112 -15.80 5.74 9.51
CA VAL A 112 -15.80 5.60 10.98
C VAL A 112 -15.29 4.20 11.33
N PRO A 113 -14.10 4.08 11.94
CA PRO A 113 -13.55 2.78 12.33
C PRO A 113 -14.44 2.07 13.35
N SER A 114 -14.49 0.76 13.24
CA SER A 114 -15.10 -0.16 14.19
C SER A 114 -14.06 -1.18 14.65
N GLU A 115 -14.38 -1.98 15.67
CA GLU A 115 -13.50 -3.04 16.16
C GLU A 115 -13.31 -4.19 15.14
N ASN A 116 -14.18 -4.28 14.12
CA ASN A 116 -14.10 -5.30 13.09
C ASN A 116 -13.29 -4.79 11.87
N PRO A 117 -12.04 -5.24 11.65
CA PRO A 117 -11.22 -4.79 10.52
C PRO A 117 -11.81 -5.16 9.17
N GLU A 118 -12.58 -6.25 9.07
CA GLU A 118 -13.25 -6.63 7.82
C GLU A 118 -14.38 -5.66 7.46
N GLU A 119 -15.16 -5.20 8.45
CA GLU A 119 -16.15 -4.16 8.24
C GLU A 119 -15.50 -2.83 7.85
N ASN A 120 -14.37 -2.49 8.46
CA ASN A 120 -13.61 -1.28 8.10
C ASN A 120 -13.12 -1.35 6.64
N LEU A 121 -12.63 -2.50 6.18
CA LEU A 121 -12.25 -2.72 4.78
C LEU A 121 -13.43 -2.60 3.82
N LYS A 122 -14.60 -3.16 4.18
CA LYS A 122 -15.84 -3.02 3.38
C LYS A 122 -16.28 -1.57 3.26
N LYS A 123 -16.29 -0.82 4.38
CA LYS A 123 -16.61 0.62 4.41
C LYS A 123 -15.63 1.42 3.57
N LEU A 124 -14.34 1.16 3.71
CA LEU A 124 -13.28 1.81 2.93
C LEU A 124 -13.40 1.53 1.43
N ALA A 125 -13.67 0.28 1.04
CA ALA A 125 -13.84 -0.10 -0.36
C ALA A 125 -15.03 0.62 -1.01
N LYS A 126 -16.16 0.70 -0.31
CA LYS A 126 -17.33 1.47 -0.74
C LYS A 126 -16.96 2.95 -0.91
N GLN A 127 -16.30 3.52 0.10
CA GLN A 127 -15.92 4.92 0.08
C GLN A 127 -14.90 5.25 -1.03
N HIS A 128 -13.95 4.35 -1.31
CA HIS A 128 -13.03 4.50 -2.43
C HIS A 128 -13.77 4.48 -3.76
N GLN A 129 -14.75 3.59 -3.95
CA GLN A 129 -15.61 3.58 -5.13
C GLN A 129 -16.37 4.90 -5.28
N ASP A 130 -16.97 5.41 -4.21
CA ASP A 130 -17.79 6.62 -4.23
C ASP A 130 -16.93 7.87 -4.55
N LEU A 131 -15.75 7.99 -3.93
CA LEU A 131 -14.85 9.14 -4.13
C LEU A 131 -14.11 9.09 -5.48
N SER A 132 -13.77 7.91 -5.98
CA SER A 132 -13.07 7.75 -7.26
C SER A 132 -14.02 7.73 -8.47
N GLY A 133 -15.31 7.46 -8.25
CA GLY A 133 -16.28 7.18 -9.31
C GLY A 133 -16.05 5.86 -10.04
N SER A 134 -15.11 5.03 -9.58
CA SER A 134 -14.71 3.79 -10.23
C SER A 134 -15.44 2.57 -9.66
N LYS A 135 -16.07 1.78 -10.53
CA LYS A 135 -16.82 0.55 -10.16
C LYS A 135 -15.91 -0.69 -10.05
N ILE A 136 -14.76 -0.54 -9.43
CA ILE A 136 -13.81 -1.64 -9.19
C ILE A 136 -14.17 -2.33 -7.88
N ASN A 137 -13.96 -3.65 -7.81
CA ASN A 137 -14.03 -4.40 -6.55
C ASN A 137 -12.81 -4.06 -5.67
N TRP A 138 -12.82 -2.88 -5.04
CA TRP A 138 -11.70 -2.42 -4.21
C TRP A 138 -11.39 -3.34 -3.03
N LEU A 139 -12.42 -3.92 -2.40
CA LEU A 139 -12.22 -4.88 -1.31
C LEU A 139 -11.40 -6.07 -1.79
N GLY A 140 -11.81 -6.70 -2.89
CA GLY A 140 -11.07 -7.82 -3.48
C GLY A 140 -9.65 -7.44 -3.90
N THR A 141 -9.45 -6.22 -4.42
CA THR A 141 -8.12 -5.69 -4.77
C THR A 141 -7.20 -5.60 -3.54
N TYR A 142 -7.70 -5.07 -2.43
CA TYR A 142 -6.91 -4.95 -1.19
C TYR A 142 -6.57 -6.32 -0.61
N GLU A 143 -7.56 -7.20 -0.51
CA GLU A 143 -7.37 -8.55 0.03
C GLU A 143 -6.41 -9.36 -0.83
N HIS A 144 -6.50 -9.24 -2.16
CA HIS A 144 -5.56 -9.87 -3.07
C HIS A 144 -4.11 -9.45 -2.79
N ALA A 145 -3.87 -8.14 -2.57
CA ALA A 145 -2.53 -7.65 -2.27
C ALA A 145 -1.96 -8.26 -0.98
N ALA A 146 -2.75 -8.33 0.08
CA ALA A 146 -2.35 -8.94 1.33
C ALA A 146 -2.12 -10.45 1.20
N VAL A 147 -3.01 -11.17 0.52
CA VAL A 147 -2.89 -12.64 0.36
C VAL A 147 -1.63 -13.01 -0.42
N VAL A 148 -1.31 -12.29 -1.50
CA VAL A 148 -0.08 -12.52 -2.28
C VAL A 148 1.14 -12.28 -1.40
N TRP A 149 1.14 -11.21 -0.60
CA TRP A 149 2.25 -10.90 0.31
C TRP A 149 2.41 -11.91 1.44
N LEU A 150 1.31 -12.38 2.06
CA LEU A 150 1.34 -13.39 3.11
C LEU A 150 1.96 -14.70 2.60
N LYS A 151 1.58 -15.14 1.38
CA LYS A 151 2.16 -16.33 0.75
C LYS A 151 3.67 -16.19 0.53
N GLU A 152 4.13 -15.00 0.13
CA GLU A 152 5.56 -14.74 -0.02
C GLU A 152 6.29 -14.86 1.32
N ILE A 153 5.75 -14.29 2.40
CA ILE A 153 6.35 -14.42 3.74
C ILE A 153 6.42 -15.89 4.18
N GLU A 154 5.37 -16.67 3.91
CA GLU A 154 5.37 -18.11 4.22
C GLU A 154 6.47 -18.86 3.46
N LEU A 155 6.64 -18.59 2.16
CA LEU A 155 7.70 -19.18 1.33
C LEU A 155 9.10 -18.79 1.81
N GLN A 156 9.30 -17.58 2.33
CA GLN A 156 10.59 -17.13 2.86
C GLN A 156 10.96 -17.76 4.21
N LYS A 157 9.97 -18.28 4.95
CA LYS A 157 10.18 -18.94 6.25
C LYS A 157 10.41 -20.45 6.12
N ALA A 158 10.09 -21.04 4.97
CA ALA A 158 10.24 -22.47 4.67
C ALA A 158 11.67 -22.80 4.21
#